data_AF-A0A958FZH8-F1
#
_entry.id   AF-A0A958FZH8-F1
#
_cell.length_a   1.000
_cell.length_b   1.000
_cell.length_c   1.000
_cell.angle_alpha   90.00
_cell.angle_beta   90.00
_cell.angle_gamma   90.00
#
_symmetry.space_group_name_H-M   'P 1'
#
loop_
_entity.id
_entity.type
_entity.pdbx_description
1 polymer ?
#
loop_
_entity_poly.entity_id
_entity_poly.type
_entity_poly.pdbx_seq_one_letter_code
_entity_poly.pdbx_strand_id
1 'polypeptide(L)'
;MLVFNSKFKLIAVFSAVALMLPIFAAQADADRGTPLQSASSEKLSEAMGHYSRARALLIAAVNEFDKGLGKVNPEALLQVDNWRGSVIERARELERVLDPQPRASKGGVQYEPDPRLIGEAHRP
;
A
#
# COMPACT_ATOMS: atom_id res chain seq x y z
N MET A 1 20.32 -67.91 47.32
CA MET A 1 19.09 -68.59 46.88
C MET A 1 18.21 -67.54 46.21
N LEU A 2 17.93 -67.71 44.91
CA LEU A 2 16.99 -66.89 44.14
C LEU A 2 15.57 -67.02 44.72
N VAL A 3 14.69 -66.03 44.47
CA VAL A 3 13.47 -66.16 43.65
C VAL A 3 12.53 -64.97 43.86
N PHE A 4 12.42 -64.17 42.79
CA PHE A 4 11.24 -63.57 42.13
C PHE A 4 10.07 -62.91 42.87
N ASN A 5 9.53 -61.94 42.10
CA ASN A 5 8.12 -61.54 41.95
C ASN A 5 7.61 -60.54 43.00
N SER A 6 6.83 -59.51 42.68
CA SER A 6 6.02 -59.23 41.49
C SER A 6 5.24 -57.93 41.76
N LYS A 7 4.93 -57.18 40.70
CA LYS A 7 3.67 -56.43 40.51
C LYS A 7 3.48 -55.03 41.16
N PHE A 8 3.01 -54.14 40.27
CA PHE A 8 2.13 -52.97 40.47
C PHE A 8 2.82 -51.66 40.90
N LYS A 9 3.02 -50.73 39.97
CA LYS A 9 2.08 -49.69 39.47
C LYS A 9 1.94 -48.52 40.45
N LEU A 10 1.93 -47.32 39.86
CA LEU A 10 1.47 -46.03 40.43
C LEU A 10 2.49 -45.42 41.41
N ILE A 11 2.99 -44.19 41.28
CA ILE A 11 2.35 -42.92 40.92
C ILE A 11 3.38 -41.99 40.27
N ALA A 12 2.90 -41.23 39.30
CA ALA A 12 3.60 -40.23 38.55
C ALA A 12 4.30 -39.16 39.43
N VAL A 13 5.58 -38.97 39.13
CA VAL A 13 6.31 -37.70 39.01
C VAL A 13 5.50 -36.46 39.40
N PHE A 14 5.60 -36.07 40.66
CA PHE A 14 5.36 -34.70 41.12
C PHE A 14 6.60 -34.25 41.87
N SER A 15 7.33 -33.31 41.29
CA SER A 15 8.20 -32.31 41.96
C SER A 15 9.40 -32.00 41.08
N ALA A 16 9.24 -31.00 40.22
CA ALA A 16 10.28 -30.07 39.77
C ALA A 16 9.69 -29.07 38.75
N VAL A 17 8.61 -28.38 39.13
CA VAL A 17 8.13 -27.18 38.39
C VAL A 17 8.10 -26.04 39.39
N ALA A 18 9.28 -25.63 39.82
CA ALA A 18 9.46 -24.46 40.66
C ALA A 18 10.90 -23.95 40.46
N LEU A 19 11.23 -23.56 39.23
CA LEU A 19 12.37 -22.68 38.95
C LEU A 19 12.13 -21.98 37.60
N MET A 20 12.27 -20.66 37.63
CA MET A 20 12.27 -19.71 36.51
C MET A 20 10.93 -19.35 35.84
N LEU A 21 10.20 -18.46 36.52
CA LEU A 21 9.36 -17.44 35.86
C LEU A 21 10.24 -16.40 35.14
N PRO A 22 9.69 -15.67 34.14
CA PRO A 22 10.37 -15.32 32.91
C PRO A 22 11.14 -14.00 33.01
N ILE A 23 12.41 -14.00 32.59
CA ILE A 23 13.12 -12.78 32.19
C ILE A 23 12.93 -12.65 30.68
N PHE A 24 11.74 -12.20 30.26
CA PHE A 24 11.52 -11.64 28.92
C PHE A 24 11.05 -10.20 29.12
N ALA A 25 11.95 -9.37 29.65
CA ALA A 25 11.84 -7.93 29.61
C ALA A 25 13.18 -7.41 29.09
N ALA A 26 13.11 -6.52 28.11
CA ALA A 26 14.22 -5.90 27.39
C ALA A 26 14.79 -6.70 26.20
N GLN A 27 14.13 -6.62 25.05
CA GLN A 27 14.77 -6.19 23.80
C GLN A 27 13.71 -6.06 22.70
N ALA A 28 13.04 -4.92 22.64
CA ALA A 28 12.19 -4.53 21.52
C ALA A 28 12.28 -3.02 21.22
N ASP A 29 13.44 -2.39 21.47
CA ASP A 29 13.57 -0.93 21.33
C ASP A 29 14.84 -0.49 20.59
N ALA A 30 15.39 -1.34 19.73
CA ALA A 30 16.58 -1.01 18.93
C ALA A 30 16.33 -0.93 17.41
N ASP A 31 15.07 -0.88 16.95
CA ASP A 31 14.77 -0.63 15.54
C ASP A 31 13.57 0.31 15.34
N ARG A 32 13.51 1.38 16.16
CA ARG A 32 12.74 2.57 15.77
C ARG A 32 13.59 3.41 14.83
N GLY A 33 13.98 2.82 13.69
CA GLY A 33 14.29 3.61 12.51
C GLY A 33 13.09 4.54 12.30
N THR A 34 13.34 5.84 12.19
CA THR A 34 12.28 6.85 12.08
C THR A 34 11.23 6.36 11.07
N PRO A 35 9.96 6.15 11.44
CA PRO A 35 8.93 5.62 10.52
C PRO A 35 8.65 6.54 9.32
N LEU A 36 9.22 7.75 9.34
CA LEU A 36 9.22 8.73 8.27
C LEU A 36 10.23 8.42 7.14
N GLN A 37 11.28 7.62 7.39
CA GLN A 37 12.30 7.28 6.39
C GLN A 37 12.05 5.92 5.73
N SER A 38 11.27 5.03 6.34
CA SER A 38 10.85 3.74 5.77
C SER A 38 9.53 3.80 4.98
N ALA A 39 8.99 5.01 4.74
CA ALA A 39 7.95 5.21 3.72
C ALA A 39 8.53 5.28 2.29
N SER A 40 9.62 4.55 2.05
CA SER A 40 10.51 4.67 0.90
C SER A 40 10.19 3.61 -0.15
N SER A 41 9.74 4.02 -1.33
CA SER A 41 9.50 3.21 -2.54
C SER A 41 8.44 2.10 -2.44
N GLU A 42 8.48 1.21 -1.45
CA GLU A 42 7.57 0.07 -1.33
C GLU A 42 6.13 0.52 -1.08
N LYS A 43 5.91 1.38 -0.08
CA LYS A 43 4.58 1.99 0.17
C LYS A 43 4.08 2.81 -1.01
N LEU A 44 4.99 3.43 -1.76
CA LEU A 44 4.63 4.17 -2.97
C LEU A 44 4.16 3.20 -4.07
N SER A 45 4.89 2.12 -4.30
CA SER A 45 4.51 1.07 -5.26
C SER A 45 3.16 0.44 -4.91
N GLU A 46 2.94 0.12 -3.64
CA GLU A 46 1.66 -0.37 -3.12
C GLU A 46 0.52 0.63 -3.37
N ALA A 47 0.73 1.90 -3.03
CA ALA A 47 -0.25 2.96 -3.28
C ALA A 47 -0.57 3.12 -4.77
N MET A 48 0.44 3.08 -5.65
CA MET A 48 0.26 3.14 -7.11
C MET A 48 -0.53 1.92 -7.62
N GLY A 49 -0.29 0.73 -7.07
CA GLY A 49 -1.10 -0.46 -7.31
C GLY A 49 -2.57 -0.27 -6.92
N HIS A 50 -2.84 0.34 -5.76
CA HIS A 50 -4.20 0.63 -5.33
C HIS A 50 -4.89 1.67 -6.22
N TYR A 51 -4.21 2.75 -6.60
CA TYR A 51 -4.78 3.78 -7.47
C TYR A 51 -5.06 3.27 -8.88
N SER A 52 -4.16 2.45 -9.44
CA SER A 52 -4.37 1.83 -10.75
C SER A 52 -5.57 0.88 -10.75
N ARG A 53 -5.71 0.05 -9.72
CA ARG A 53 -6.89 -0.80 -9.52
C ARG A 53 -8.17 0.04 -9.35
N ALA A 54 -8.14 1.07 -8.53
CA ALA A 54 -9.29 1.94 -8.31
C ALA A 54 -9.75 2.61 -9.61
N ARG A 55 -8.82 3.12 -10.42
CA ARG A 55 -9.14 3.69 -11.74
C ARG A 55 -9.82 2.66 -12.66
N ALA A 56 -9.28 1.45 -12.73
CA ALA A 56 -9.87 0.38 -13.53
C ALA A 56 -11.31 0.05 -13.09
N LEU A 57 -11.56 0.01 -11.77
CA LEU A 57 -12.91 -0.23 -11.22
C LEU A 57 -13.88 0.91 -11.54
N LEU A 58 -13.45 2.17 -11.48
CA LEU A 58 -14.30 3.31 -11.84
C LEU A 58 -14.70 3.28 -13.33
N ILE A 59 -13.74 2.96 -14.21
CA ILE A 59 -14.02 2.79 -15.65
C ILE A 59 -14.98 1.62 -15.89
N ALA A 60 -14.76 0.49 -15.22
CA ALA A 60 -15.65 -0.67 -15.31
C ALA A 60 -17.07 -0.32 -14.81
N ALA A 61 -17.20 0.46 -13.75
CA ALA A 61 -18.49 0.89 -13.22
C ALA A 61 -19.27 1.75 -14.24
N VAL A 62 -18.59 2.68 -14.94
CA VAL A 62 -19.23 3.45 -16.02
C VAL A 62 -19.66 2.54 -17.17
N ASN A 63 -18.82 1.60 -17.58
CA ASN A 63 -19.15 0.68 -18.66
C ASN A 63 -20.36 -0.21 -18.33
N GLU A 64 -20.43 -0.75 -17.11
CA GLU A 64 -21.59 -1.54 -16.67
C GLU A 64 -22.85 -0.70 -16.53
N PHE A 65 -22.71 0.54 -16.05
CA PHE A 65 -23.82 1.49 -15.99
C PHE A 65 -24.35 1.84 -17.39
N ASP A 66 -23.47 2.11 -18.36
CA ASP A 66 -23.84 2.40 -19.74
C ASP A 66 -24.55 1.18 -20.40
N LYS A 67 -24.10 -0.05 -20.10
CA LYS A 67 -24.80 -1.29 -20.50
C LYS A 67 -26.20 -1.41 -19.87
N GLY A 68 -26.33 -1.01 -18.61
CA GLY A 68 -27.60 -0.99 -17.88
C GLY A 68 -28.56 0.03 -18.47
N LEU A 69 -28.10 1.24 -18.76
CA LEU A 69 -28.88 2.31 -19.39
C LEU A 69 -29.46 1.88 -20.74
N GLY A 70 -28.73 1.11 -21.54
CA GLY A 70 -29.26 0.57 -22.79
C GLY A 70 -30.48 -0.36 -22.63
N LYS A 71 -30.77 -0.83 -21.41
CA LYS A 71 -31.86 -1.78 -21.11
C LYS A 71 -33.03 -1.15 -20.33
N VAL A 72 -32.87 0.07 -19.81
CA VAL A 72 -33.85 0.73 -18.93
C VAL A 72 -34.20 2.10 -19.50
N ASN A 73 -35.41 2.62 -19.22
CA ASN A 73 -35.75 3.98 -19.61
C ASN A 73 -34.86 4.99 -18.83
N PRO A 74 -34.02 5.81 -19.51
CA PRO A 74 -33.12 6.76 -18.85
C PRO A 74 -33.85 7.81 -18.01
N GLU A 75 -35.10 8.14 -18.35
CA GLU A 75 -35.93 9.09 -17.59
C GLU A 75 -36.29 8.58 -16.19
N ALA A 76 -36.21 7.27 -15.95
CA ALA A 76 -36.45 6.68 -14.63
C ALA A 76 -35.27 6.89 -13.66
N LEU A 77 -34.10 7.26 -14.16
CA LEU A 77 -32.90 7.45 -13.36
C LEU A 77 -32.65 8.95 -13.13
N LEU A 78 -32.71 9.36 -11.87
CA LEU A 78 -32.40 10.72 -11.49
C LEU A 78 -30.89 10.98 -11.59
N GLN A 79 -30.50 12.08 -12.24
CA GLN A 79 -29.12 12.61 -12.26
C GLN A 79 -28.04 11.71 -12.87
N VAL A 80 -28.39 10.98 -13.93
CA VAL A 80 -27.48 10.13 -14.71
C VAL A 80 -26.18 10.86 -15.09
N ASP A 81 -26.30 12.06 -15.67
CA ASP A 81 -25.16 12.83 -16.15
C ASP A 81 -24.22 13.28 -15.02
N ASN A 82 -24.78 13.69 -13.89
CA ASN A 82 -24.01 14.10 -12.72
C ASN A 82 -23.21 12.93 -12.14
N TRP A 83 -23.86 11.78 -11.97
CA TRP A 83 -23.20 10.58 -11.46
C TRP A 83 -22.08 10.15 -12.42
N ARG A 84 -22.40 10.01 -13.71
CA ARG A 84 -21.47 9.56 -14.74
C ARG A 84 -20.27 10.50 -14.85
N GLY A 85 -20.52 11.81 -14.89
CA GLY A 85 -19.48 12.85 -14.86
C GLY A 85 -18.59 12.72 -13.63
N SER A 86 -19.17 12.55 -12.43
CA SER A 86 -18.39 12.43 -11.19
C SER A 86 -17.46 11.21 -11.16
N VAL A 87 -17.90 10.07 -11.73
CA VAL A 87 -17.09 8.84 -11.79
C VAL A 87 -15.94 9.01 -12.79
N ILE A 88 -16.22 9.62 -13.96
CA ILE A 88 -15.21 9.91 -14.97
C ILE A 88 -14.16 10.90 -14.44
N GLU A 89 -14.58 11.97 -13.76
CA GLU A 89 -13.63 12.93 -13.17
C GLU A 89 -12.72 12.25 -12.13
N ARG A 90 -13.27 11.41 -11.25
CA ARG A 90 -12.46 10.64 -10.28
C ARG A 90 -11.46 9.72 -10.97
N ALA A 91 -11.87 9.05 -12.04
CA ALA A 91 -10.95 8.20 -12.82
C ALA A 91 -9.81 9.02 -13.46
N ARG A 92 -10.12 10.23 -13.94
CA ARG A 92 -9.13 11.17 -14.49
C ARG A 92 -8.21 11.74 -13.41
N GLU A 93 -8.72 12.03 -12.22
CA GLU A 93 -7.90 12.46 -11.08
C GLU A 93 -6.89 11.39 -10.68
N LEU A 94 -7.31 10.13 -10.62
CA LEU A 94 -6.40 9.01 -10.37
C LEU A 94 -5.36 8.85 -11.48
N GLU A 95 -5.72 9.10 -12.73
CA GLU A 95 -4.77 9.09 -13.85
C GLU A 95 -3.66 10.12 -13.68
N ARG A 96 -3.97 11.33 -13.19
CA ARG A 96 -2.94 12.36 -12.90
C ARG A 96 -1.97 11.95 -11.79
N VAL A 97 -2.39 11.08 -10.88
CA VAL A 97 -1.53 10.51 -9.83
C VAL A 97 -0.66 9.40 -10.41
N LEU A 98 -1.22 8.56 -11.29
CA LEU A 98 -0.54 7.42 -11.88
C LEU A 98 0.48 7.80 -12.96
N ASP A 99 0.09 8.76 -13.81
CA ASP A 99 0.91 9.33 -14.88
C ASP A 99 0.90 10.85 -14.73
N PRO A 100 1.74 11.40 -13.83
CA PRO A 100 1.87 12.82 -13.68
C PRO A 100 2.54 13.38 -14.92
N GLN A 101 1.73 13.81 -15.89
CA GLN A 101 2.27 14.53 -17.04
C GLN A 101 3.06 15.75 -16.55
N PRO A 102 4.24 16.03 -17.11
CA PRO A 102 4.98 17.24 -16.77
C PRO A 102 4.03 18.40 -17.01
N ARG A 103 3.72 19.15 -15.94
CA ARG A 103 2.95 20.39 -16.10
C ARG A 103 3.80 21.26 -17.01
N ALA A 104 3.40 21.39 -18.28
CA ALA A 104 3.75 22.55 -19.07
C ALA A 104 3.10 23.73 -18.35
N SER A 105 3.80 24.27 -17.35
CA SER A 105 3.39 25.51 -16.72
C SER A 105 3.28 26.53 -17.86
N LYS A 106 2.20 27.30 -17.90
CA LYS A 106 2.04 28.38 -18.90
C LYS A 106 3.23 29.34 -18.90
N GLY A 107 4.00 29.38 -17.82
CA GLY A 107 5.26 30.13 -17.70
C GLY A 107 6.50 29.26 -17.77
N GLY A 108 6.51 28.22 -18.63
CA GLY A 108 7.60 27.29 -18.91
C GLY A 108 8.87 27.53 -18.12
N VAL A 109 9.20 26.63 -17.18
CA VAL A 109 10.44 26.72 -16.42
C VAL A 109 11.60 26.70 -17.41
N GLN A 110 12.17 27.87 -17.69
CA GLN A 110 13.42 27.96 -18.41
C GLN A 110 14.50 27.51 -17.43
N TYR A 111 15.13 26.38 -17.73
CA TYR A 111 16.35 25.98 -17.06
C TYR A 111 17.46 26.87 -17.61
N GLU A 112 17.83 27.89 -16.84
CA GLU A 112 19.03 28.67 -17.11
C GLU A 112 20.22 27.94 -16.46
N PRO A 113 21.18 27.43 -17.23
CA PRO A 113 22.32 26.72 -16.66
C PRO A 113 23.14 27.70 -15.83
N ASP A 114 23.37 27.37 -14.55
CA ASP A 114 24.19 28.20 -13.65
C ASP A 114 25.59 28.38 -14.25
N PRO A 115 26.01 29.61 -14.59
CA PRO A 115 27.30 29.87 -15.23
C PRO A 115 28.49 29.33 -14.44
N ARG A 116 28.35 29.14 -13.12
CA ARG A 116 29.39 28.56 -12.26
C ARG A 116 29.66 27.09 -12.54
N LEU A 117 28.69 26.39 -13.14
CA LEU A 117 28.79 24.98 -13.51
C LEU A 117 29.28 24.76 -14.95
N ILE A 118 29.36 25.82 -15.76
CA ILE A 118 29.74 25.75 -17.20
C ILE A 118 31.26 25.97 -17.39
N GLY A 119 32.02 26.15 -16.31
CA GLY A 119 33.43 26.55 -16.33
C GLY A 119 34.40 25.63 -17.09
N GLU A 120 34.03 24.39 -17.41
CA GLU A 120 34.90 23.44 -18.10
C GLU A 120 34.62 23.34 -19.62
N ALA A 121 33.47 23.80 -20.11
CA ALA A 121 33.10 23.66 -21.52
C ALA A 121 33.57 24.81 -22.42
N HIS A 122 34.22 25.84 -21.86
CA HIS A 122 34.71 27.00 -22.61
C HIS A 122 36.18 27.30 -22.29
N ARG A 123 37.08 26.41 -22.75
CA ARG A 123 38.44 26.83 -23.10
C ARG A 123 38.51 27.01 -24.62
N PRO A 124 38.90 28.20 -25.12
CA PRO A 124 39.22 28.39 -26.54
C PRO A 124 40.47 27.59 -26.95
#